data_AF-A0A554FTY8-F1
#
_entry.id   AF-A0A554FTY8-F1
#
_cell.length_a   1.000
_cell.length_b   1.000
_cell.length_c   1.000
_cell.angle_alpha   90.00
_cell.angle_beta   90.00
_cell.angle_gamma   90.00
#
_symmetry.space_group_name_H-M   'P 1'
#
loop_
_entity.id
_entity.type
_entity.pdbx_description
1 polymer ?
#
loop_
_entity_poly.entity_id
_entity_poly.type
_entity_poly.pdbx_seq_one_letter_code
_entity_poly.pdbx_strand_id
1 'polypeptide(L)' 'MGAGTTVKLVCDRRGWRVDVAWEGGSRRYRYASEGQARYFAAVFALGPGVLPPKDHARRRQGPRLPLPMRPAFGEAVLHE' A
#
# COMPACT_ATOMS: atom_id res chain seq x y z
N MET A 1 -16.35 -14.68 -17.35
CA MET A 1 -14.88 -14.88 -17.42
C MET A 1 -14.27 -13.51 -17.64
N GLY A 2 -13.47 -13.03 -16.69
CA GLY A 2 -13.09 -11.62 -16.60
C GLY A 2 -12.21 -11.17 -17.77
N ALA A 3 -12.59 -10.06 -18.39
CA ALA A 3 -11.74 -9.28 -19.29
C ALA A 3 -10.36 -9.05 -18.64
N GLY A 4 -9.33 -9.72 -19.16
CA GLY A 4 -8.01 -9.75 -18.55
C GLY A 4 -7.39 -8.37 -18.53
N THR A 5 -7.27 -7.77 -17.33
CA THR A 5 -6.48 -6.54 -17.17
C THR A 5 -5.02 -6.89 -17.38
N THR A 6 -4.40 -6.33 -18.42
CA THR A 6 -2.97 -6.51 -18.69
C THR A 6 -2.20 -5.40 -18.00
N VAL A 7 -1.28 -5.78 -17.11
CA VAL A 7 -0.43 -4.85 -16.38
C VAL A 7 1.02 -5.08 -16.75
N LYS A 8 1.71 -4.01 -17.17
CA LYS A 8 3.13 -4.04 -17.53
C LYS A 8 3.91 -3.05 -16.68
N LEU A 9 4.94 -3.56 -16.00
CA LEU A 9 5.93 -2.73 -15.32
C LEU A 9 7.03 -2.36 -16.32
N VAL A 10 7.33 -1.07 -16.43
CA VAL A 10 8.34 -0.53 -17.35
C VAL A 10 9.29 0.36 -16.55
N CYS A 11 10.59 0.17 -16.75
CA CYS A 11 11.61 1.10 -16.29
C CYS A 11 12.21 1.79 -17.52
N ASP A 12 12.09 3.11 -17.59
CA ASP A 12 12.66 3.92 -18.65
C ASP A 12 13.59 5.01 -18.09
N ARG A 13 14.23 5.81 -18.95
CA ARG A 13 15.17 6.86 -18.50
C ARG A 13 14.54 7.91 -17.57
N ARG A 14 13.20 7.99 -17.52
CA ARG A 14 12.42 8.89 -16.67
C ARG A 14 11.91 8.21 -15.39
N GLY A 15 12.33 6.97 -15.12
CA GLY A 15 11.98 6.22 -13.92
C GLY A 15 10.99 5.09 -14.17
N TRP A 16 10.20 4.76 -13.15
CA TRP A 16 9.34 3.60 -13.15
C TRP A 16 7.92 3.95 -13.61
N ARG A 17 7.30 3.06 -14.37
CA ARG A 17 5.95 3.23 -14.89
C ARG A 17 5.19 1.91 -14.91
N VAL A 18 3.89 1.98 -14.67
CA VAL A 18 2.97 0.85 -14.83
C VAL A 18 1.96 1.20 -15.90
N ASP A 19 1.92 0.39 -16.95
CA ASP A 19 0.96 0.48 -18.04
C ASP A 19 -0.15 -0.55 -17.78
N VAL A 20 -1.39 -0.06 -17.65
CA VAL A 20 -2.59 -0.87 -17.36
C VAL A 20 -3.51 -0.79 -18.57
N ALA A 21 -3.86 -1.94 -19.15
CA ALA A 21 -4.82 -2.05 -20.25
C ALA A 21 -5.98 -2.96 -19.86
N TRP A 22 -7.20 -2.55 -20.18
CA TRP A 22 -8.44 -3.29 -19.94
C TRP A 22 -9.38 -3.13 -21.15
N GLU A 23 -10.47 -3.88 -21.17
CA GLU A 23 -11.48 -3.75 -22.23
C GLU A 23 -12.11 -2.35 -22.20
N GLY A 24 -11.78 -1.54 -23.20
CA GLY A 24 -12.26 -0.16 -23.33
C GLY A 24 -11.21 0.92 -23.03
N GLY A 25 -9.97 0.57 -22.66
CA GLY A 25 -8.94 1.60 -22.52
C GLY A 25 -7.59 1.13 -21.98
N SER A 26 -6.64 2.06 -22.02
CA SER A 26 -5.36 1.90 -21.33
C SER A 26 -4.97 3.17 -20.59
N ARG A 27 -4.20 3.02 -19.51
CA ARG A 27 -3.69 4.13 -18.71
C ARG A 27 -2.27 3.84 -18.24
N ARG A 28 -1.46 4.89 -18.15
CA ARG A 28 -0.06 4.83 -17.73
C ARG A 28 0.13 5.61 -16.44
N TYR A 29 0.81 5.01 -15.46
CA TYR A 29 1.09 5.62 -14.15
C TYR A 29 2.59 5.65 -13.91
N ARG A 30 3.15 6.81 -13.56
CA ARG A 30 4.57 6.97 -13.22
C ARG A 30 4.78 6.94 -11.72
N TYR A 31 5.91 6.36 -11.31
CA TYR A 31 6.31 6.22 -9.92
C TYR A 31 7.78 6.58 -9.75
N ALA A 32 8.10 7.14 -8.58
CA ALA A 32 9.45 7.62 -8.27
C ALA A 32 10.40 6.47 -7.91
N SER A 33 9.87 5.29 -7.55
CA SER A 33 10.68 4.13 -7.16
C SER A 33 10.14 2.82 -7.72
N GLU A 34 11.04 1.84 -7.81
CA GLU A 34 10.71 0.49 -8.26
C GLU A 34 9.71 -0.19 -7.33
N GLY A 35 9.92 -0.08 -6.01
CA GLY A 35 9.07 -0.71 -5.00
C GLY A 35 7.63 -0.21 -5.10
N GLN A 36 7.45 1.10 -5.31
CA GLN A 36 6.13 1.69 -5.52
C GLN A 36 5.47 1.17 -6.79
N ALA A 37 6.22 1.11 -7.90
CA ALA A 37 5.71 0.62 -9.16
C ALA A 37 5.34 -0.87 -9.12
N ARG A 38 6.17 -1.71 -8.49
CA ARG A 38 5.89 -3.15 -8.28
C ARG A 38 4.65 -3.37 -7.42
N TYR A 39 4.51 -2.61 -6.32
CA TYR A 39 3.33 -2.67 -5.46
C TYR A 39 2.04 -2.39 -6.24
N PHE A 40 2.00 -1.27 -6.97
CA PHE A 40 0.81 -0.90 -7.74
C PHE A 40 0.58 -1.82 -8.94
N ALA A 41 1.63 -2.34 -9.58
CA ALA A 41 1.47 -3.35 -10.62
C ALA A 41 0.76 -4.60 -10.10
N ALA A 42 1.13 -5.09 -8.90
CA ALA A 42 0.45 -6.21 -8.26
C ALA A 42 -1.01 -5.88 -7.94
N VAL A 43 -1.29 -4.69 -7.37
CA VAL A 43 -2.66 -4.23 -7.10
C VAL A 43 -3.51 -4.20 -8.37
N PHE A 44 -2.98 -3.66 -9.47
CA PHE A 44 -3.72 -3.61 -10.74
C PHE A 44 -3.91 -5.00 -11.36
N ALA A 45 -2.94 -5.91 -11.20
CA ALA A 45 -3.04 -7.28 -11.72
C ALA A 45 -4.14 -8.08 -10.98
N LEU A 46 -4.36 -7.78 -9.70
CA LEU A 46 -5.45 -8.35 -8.92
C LEU A 46 -6.83 -7.79 -9.33
N GLY A 47 -6.87 -6.64 -10.01
CA GLY A 47 -8.11 -5.97 -10.42
C GLY A 47 -8.85 -5.26 -9.27
N PRO A 48 -9.76 -4.33 -9.59
CA PRO A 48 -10.45 -3.50 -8.58
C PRO A 48 -11.35 -4.29 -7.60
N GLY A 49 -11.62 -5.57 -7.88
CA GLY A 49 -12.45 -6.44 -7.03
C GLY A 49 -11.72 -7.18 -5.91
N VAL A 50 -10.39 -7.02 -5.78
CA VAL A 50 -9.56 -7.74 -4.79
C VAL A 50 -8.94 -6.79 -3.75
N LEU A 51 -9.15 -5.48 -3.90
CA LEU A 51 -8.86 -4.55 -2.81
C LEU A 51 -9.85 -4.81 -1.68
N PRO A 52 -9.40 -4.99 -0.42
CA PRO A 52 -10.32 -5.11 0.70
C PRO A 52 -11.23 -3.87 0.72
N PRO A 53 -12.54 -4.03 1.00
CA PRO A 53 -13.47 -2.93 1.03
C PRO A 53 -12.91 -1.78 1.87
N LYS A 54 -13.11 -0.55 1.41
CA LYS A 54 -12.65 0.70 2.04
C LYS A 54 -13.39 1.00 3.37
N ASP A 55 -13.83 -0.02 4.10
CA ASP A 55 -14.39 0.08 5.44
C ASP A 55 -13.30 -0.18 6.49
N HIS A 56 -12.35 0.76 6.56
CA HIS A 56 -11.59 0.99 7.78
C HIS A 56 -12.43 1.72 8.86
N ALA A 57 -13.75 1.78 8.71
CA ALA A 57 -14.66 2.32 9.71
C ALA A 57 -15.22 1.18 10.60
N ARG A 58 -14.68 1.08 11.81
CA ARG A 58 -15.27 0.41 12.99
C ARG A 58 -15.55 -1.11 12.90
N ARG A 59 -14.51 -1.93 12.89
CA ARG A 59 -14.58 -3.22 13.61
C ARG A 59 -13.84 -3.13 14.95
N ARG A 60 -14.63 -2.71 15.95
CA ARG A 60 -14.52 -2.95 17.40
C ARG A 60 -13.09 -3.00 17.97
N GLN A 61 -12.66 -1.89 18.55
CA GLN A 61 -11.74 -1.95 19.69
C GLN A 61 -12.44 -2.77 20.78
N GLY A 62 -12.09 -4.05 20.90
CA GLY A 62 -12.33 -4.79 22.14
C GLY A 62 -11.59 -4.11 23.30
N PRO A 63 -11.91 -4.44 24.56
CA PRO A 63 -11.29 -3.82 25.73
C PRO A 63 -9.76 -3.83 25.58
N ARG A 64 -9.14 -2.67 25.68
CA ARG A 64 -7.68 -2.52 25.68
C ARG A 64 -7.13 -3.36 26.83
N LEU A 65 -6.51 -4.50 26.52
CA LEU A 65 -5.65 -5.18 27.49
C LEU A 65 -4.55 -4.19 27.91
N PRO A 66 -4.32 -3.96 29.21
CA PRO A 66 -3.24 -3.10 29.66
C PRO A 66 -1.91 -3.67 29.16
N LEU A 67 -1.21 -2.91 28.32
CA LEU A 67 0.17 -3.24 27.97
C LEU A 67 1.03 -3.08 29.24
N PRO A 68 1.86 -4.06 29.62
CA PRO A 68 2.78 -3.90 30.75
C PRO A 68 3.73 -2.73 30.45
N MET A 69 3.73 -1.75 31.36
CA MET A 69 4.63 -0.60 31.33
C MET A 69 6.08 -1.08 31.19
N ARG A 70 6.74 -0.71 30.09
CA ARG A 70 8.20 -0.80 30.01
C ARG A 70 8.80 0.34 30.85
N PRO A 71 9.81 0.09 31.70
CA PRO A 71 10.52 1.18 32.36
C PRO A 71 11.23 2.02 31.30
N ALA A 72 11.08 3.35 31.40
CA ALA A 72 11.76 4.30 30.53
C ALA A 72 13.26 4.25 30.85
N PHE A 73 14.06 3.89 29.84
CA PHE A 73 15.49 4.18 29.85
C PHE A 73 15.67 5.70 29.86
N GLY A 74 16.27 6.25 30.91
CA GLY A 74 16.59 7.67 30.99
C GLY A 74 16.49 8.26 32.39
N GLU A 75 17.26 7.72 33.33
CA GLU A 75 17.73 8.53 34.47
C GLU A 75 18.56 9.69 33.93
N ALA A 76 18.01 10.89 33.99
CA ALA A 76 18.73 12.14 34.26
C ALA A 76 17.68 13.25 34.36
N VAL A 77 17.52 13.83 35.55
CA VAL A 77 17.62 15.27 35.83
C VAL A 77 17.44 15.46 37.34
N LEU A 78 18.45 16.08 37.93
CA LEU A 78 18.51 16.62 39.29
C LEU A 78 17.29 17.50 39.61
N HIS A 79 16.85 17.55 40.87
CA HIS A 79 16.82 18.79 41.65
C HIS A 79 16.41 18.55 43.11
N GLU A 80 17.32 19.03 43.98
CA GLU A 80 17.26 19.45 45.39
C GLU A 80 16.70 18.52 46.49
#